data_AF-A0A1H9CNH1-F1
#
_entry.id   AF-A0A1H9CNH1-F1
#
_cell.length_a   1.000
_cell.length_b   1.000
_cell.length_c   1.000
_cell.angle_alpha   90.00
_cell.angle_beta   90.00
_cell.angle_gamma   90.00
#
_symmetry.space_group_name_H-M   'P 1'
#
loop_
_entity.id
_entity.type
_entity.pdbx_description
1 polymer ?
#
loop_
_entity_poly.entity_id
_entity_poly.type
_entity_poly.pdbx_seq_one_letter_code
_entity_poly.pdbx_strand_id
1 'polypeptide(L)' 'MIEYRVIDMQEERIVALDLVVKASSPEAAAKLALGMDLVRSGAKRDLQARVYFQHPGQALSMVRLYRKATDRLGLKAG' A
#
# COMPACT_ATOMS: atom_id res chain seq x y z
N MET A 1 0.78 -15.96 7.75
CA MET A 1 0.69 -14.73 6.94
C MET A 1 -0.59 -14.78 6.15
N ILE A 2 -1.28 -13.65 5.98
CA ILE A 2 -2.49 -13.58 5.17
C ILE A 2 -2.16 -13.01 3.78
N GLU A 3 -3.12 -13.09 2.87
CA GLU A 3 -3.03 -12.49 1.55
C GLU A 3 -3.51 -11.04 1.60
N TYR A 4 -2.75 -10.19 0.92
CA TYR A 4 -3.03 -8.78 0.75
C TYR A 4 -3.20 -8.50 -0.74
N ARG A 5 -4.29 -7.82 -1.06
CA ARG A 5 -4.60 -7.33 -2.39
C ARG A 5 -4.23 -5.86 -2.47
N VAL A 6 -3.22 -5.52 -3.27
CA VAL A 6 -2.65 -4.17 -3.37
C VAL A 6 -3.14 -3.51 -4.66
N ILE A 7 -3.76 -2.33 -4.51
CA ILE A 7 -4.21 -1.48 -5.62
C ILE A 7 -3.35 -0.22 -5.65
N ASP A 8 -2.64 -0.01 -6.76
CA ASP A 8 -1.92 1.24 -7.04
C ASP A 8 -2.93 2.37 -7.37
N MET A 9 -2.78 3.52 -6.71
CA MET A 9 -3.65 4.69 -6.84
C MET A 9 -3.03 5.83 -7.67
N GLN A 10 -1.80 5.67 -8.15
CA GLN A 10 -1.12 6.65 -9.01
C GLN A 10 -1.29 6.36 -10.51
N GLU A 11 -1.69 5.14 -10.84
CA GLU A 11 -1.80 4.71 -12.23
C GLU A 11 -3.20 4.97 -12.79
N GLU A 12 -3.30 5.90 -13.74
CA GLU A 12 -4.28 5.82 -14.85
C GLU A 12 -3.89 4.69 -15.82
N ARG A 13 -3.43 3.53 -15.32
CA ARG A 13 -3.19 2.40 -16.20
C ARG A 13 -4.54 1.78 -16.55
N ILE A 14 -4.70 1.52 -17.84
CA ILE A 14 -5.85 0.85 -18.48
C ILE A 14 -6.14 -0.52 -17.83
N VAL A 15 -5.20 -1.07 -17.05
CA VAL A 15 -5.37 -2.26 -16.24
C VAL A 15 -4.81 -1.99 -14.83
N ALA A 16 -5.69 -1.86 -13.83
CA ALA A 16 -5.25 -1.84 -12.43
C ALA A 16 -4.54 -3.18 -12.13
N LEU A 17 -3.25 -3.13 -11.80
CA LEU A 17 -2.50 -4.31 -11.42
C LEU A 17 -2.98 -4.77 -10.04
N ASP A 18 -3.82 -5.79 -10.05
CA ASP A 18 -4.34 -6.43 -8.86
C ASP A 18 -3.32 -7.41 -8.30
N LEU A 19 -2.39 -6.90 -7.51
CA LEU A 19 -1.27 -7.69 -7.00
C LEU A 19 -1.68 -8.34 -5.67
N VAL A 20 -1.82 -9.67 -5.70
CA VAL A 20 -2.07 -10.48 -4.50
C VAL A 20 -0.75 -11.01 -3.97
N VAL A 21 -0.38 -10.62 -2.75
CA VAL A 21 0.88 -10.98 -2.10
C VAL A 21 0.68 -11.48 -0.68
N LYS A 22 1.51 -12.43 -0.24
CA LYS A 22 1.59 -12.84 1.18
C LYS A 22 2.59 -11.96 1.90
N ALA A 23 2.18 -11.35 3.01
CA ALA A 23 3.03 -10.46 3.79
C ALA A 23 2.72 -10.53 5.29
N SER A 24 3.54 -9.87 6.11
CA SER A 24 3.33 -9.72 7.55
C SER A 24 2.48 -8.49 7.91
N SER A 25 2.34 -7.54 6.98
CA SER A 25 1.53 -6.33 7.15
C SER A 25 1.12 -5.73 5.79
N PRO A 26 0.11 -4.85 5.76
CA PRO A 26 -0.22 -4.04 4.59
C PRO A 26 0.96 -3.24 4.02
N GLU A 27 1.80 -2.66 4.89
CA GLU A 27 2.99 -1.90 4.50
C GLU A 27 4.02 -2.80 3.79
N ALA A 28 4.25 -4.00 4.34
CA ALA A 28 5.12 -4.99 3.71
C ALA A 28 4.54 -5.47 2.37
N ALA A 29 3.22 -5.66 2.28
CA ALA A 29 2.56 -6.00 1.03
C ALA A 29 2.76 -4.93 -0.05
N ALA A 30 2.59 -3.65 0.28
CA ALA A 30 2.83 -2.56 -0.65
C ALA A 30 4.30 -2.45 -1.07
N LYS A 31 5.24 -2.69 -0.15
CA LYS A 31 6.67 -2.74 -0.48
C LYS A 31 7.00 -3.86 -1.48
N LEU A 32 6.40 -5.04 -1.30
CA LEU A 32 6.58 -6.18 -2.21
C LEU A 32 5.92 -5.96 -3.57
N ALA A 33 4.71 -5.40 -3.59
CA ALA A 33 3.92 -5.22 -4.81
C ALA A 33 4.38 -4.02 -5.66
N LEU A 34 4.71 -2.89 -5.01
CA LEU A 34 4.98 -1.61 -5.69
C LEU A 34 6.43 -1.15 -5.54
N GLY A 35 7.24 -1.80 -4.70
CA GLY A 35 8.61 -1.37 -4.43
C GLY A 35 8.70 -0.07 -3.59
N MET A 36 7.63 0.32 -2.90
CA MET A 36 7.55 1.59 -2.16
C MET A 36 7.37 1.38 -0.65
N ASP A 37 8.11 2.16 0.14
CA ASP A 37 7.92 2.25 1.59
C ASP A 37 6.79 3.25 1.93
N LEU A 38 5.58 2.73 2.15
CA LEU A 38 4.39 3.55 2.43
C LEU A 38 3.93 3.43 3.89
N VAL A 39 3.13 4.39 4.35
CA VAL A 39 2.61 4.48 5.73
C VAL A 39 1.10 4.71 5.78
N ARG A 40 0.43 4.37 6.87
CA ARG A 40 -1.03 4.59 7.05
C ARG A 40 -1.44 6.02 7.38
N SER A 41 -0.48 6.85 7.79
CA SER A 41 -0.70 8.26 8.14
C SER A 41 -0.11 9.16 7.06
N GLY A 42 -0.96 9.89 6.34
CA GLY A 42 -0.50 10.84 5.32
C GLY A 42 -1.61 11.76 4.85
N ALA A 43 -1.25 12.75 4.04
CA ALA A 43 -2.22 13.65 3.43
C ALA A 43 -2.87 12.99 2.21
N LYS A 44 -4.10 13.39 1.87
CA LYS A 44 -4.84 12.85 0.72
C LYS A 44 -4.04 12.90 -0.58
N ARG A 45 -3.27 13.97 -0.80
CA ARG A 45 -2.40 14.14 -1.98
C ARG A 45 -1.27 13.13 -2.08
N ASP A 46 -0.88 12.53 -0.95
CA ASP A 46 0.22 11.58 -0.85
C ASP A 46 -0.30 10.13 -0.92
N LEU A 47 -1.59 9.91 -1.20
CA LEU A 47 -2.18 8.56 -1.32
C LEU A 47 -1.54 7.83 -2.49
N GLN A 48 -0.95 6.65 -2.23
CA GLN A 48 -0.28 5.85 -3.26
C GLN A 48 -0.95 4.48 -3.44
N ALA A 49 -1.49 3.86 -2.38
CA ALA A 49 -2.06 2.53 -2.49
C ALA A 49 -3.29 2.31 -1.58
N ARG A 50 -4.15 1.38 -1.99
CA ARG A 50 -5.17 0.76 -1.13
C ARG A 50 -4.83 -0.71 -0.98
N VAL A 51 -4.78 -1.18 0.26
CA VAL A 51 -4.43 -2.57 0.56
C VAL A 51 -5.60 -3.22 1.25
N TYR A 52 -6.18 -4.22 0.59
CA TYR A 52 -7.28 -5.03 1.08
C TYR A 52 -6.76 -6.33 1.68
N PHE A 53 -7.36 -6.80 2.75
CA PHE A 53 -6.99 -8.06 3.39
C PHE A 53 -8.13 -8.57 4.27
N GLN A 54 -8.12 -9.86 4.52
CA GLN A 54 -9.11 -10.52 5.37
C GLN A 54 -8.42 -11.54 6.26
N HIS A 55 -8.57 -11.39 7.57
CA HIS A 55 -8.20 -12.45 8.50
C HIS A 55 -9.30 -13.52 8.52
N PRO A 56 -8.95 -14.81 8.76
CA PRO A 56 -9.95 -15.86 8.92
C PRO A 56 -11.02 -15.48 9.94
N GLY A 57 -12.29 -15.59 9.57
CA GLY A 57 -13.43 -15.25 10.43
C GLY A 57 -13.67 -13.74 10.64
N GLN A 58 -12.92 -12.86 9.98
CA GLN A 58 -13.13 -11.41 10.03
C GLN A 58 -13.68 -10.87 8.71
N ALA A 59 -14.28 -9.68 8.75
CA ALA A 59 -14.71 -8.97 7.55
C ALA A 59 -13.50 -8.51 6.72
N LEU A 60 -13.72 -8.32 5.42
CA LEU A 60 -12.74 -7.71 4.52
C LEU A 60 -12.40 -6.29 5.03
N SER A 61 -11.12 -6.05 5.24
CA SER A 61 -10.58 -4.77 5.68
C SER A 61 -9.81 -4.10 4.56
N MET A 62 -9.68 -2.77 4.62
CA MET A 62 -8.88 -1.99 3.68
C MET A 62 -8.18 -0.85 4.40
N VAL A 63 -6.88 -0.69 4.11
CA VAL A 63 -6.11 0.47 4.57
C VAL A 63 -5.61 1.28 3.38
N ARG A 64 -5.54 2.59 3.59
CA ARG A 64 -4.89 3.51 2.65
C ARG A 64 -3.43 3.68 3.07
N LEU A 65 -2.54 3.63 2.09
CA LEU A 65 -1.13 3.85 2.29
C LEU A 65 -0.65 5.05 1.49
N TYR A 66 0.15 5.88 2.15
CA TYR A 66 0.59 7.17 1.69
C TYR A 66 2.11 7.21 1.62
N ARG A 67 2.64 8.02 0.72
CA ARG A 67 4.06 8.38 0.71
C ARG A 67 4.40 9.12 1.99
N LYS A 68 5.58 8.88 2.58
CA LYS A 68 6.02 9.62 3.76
C LYS A 68 6.29 11.08 3.39
N ALA A 69 5.99 11.99 4.33
CA ALA A 69 6.25 13.41 4.13
C ALA A 69 7.73 13.74 3.93
N THR A 70 8.64 12.97 4.55
CA THR A 70 10.10 13.06 4.37
C THR A 70 10.52 12.75 2.93
N ASP A 71 9.91 11.73 2.32
CA ASP A 71 10.25 11.30 0.96
C ASP A 71 9.86 12.36 -0.09
N ARG A 72 8.89 13.22 0.22
CA ARG A 72 8.49 14.36 -0.62
C ARG A 72 9.57 15.44 -0.70
N LEU A 73 10.36 15.62 0.36
CA LEU A 73 11.39 16.66 0.43
C LEU A 73 12.71 16.21 -0.21
N GLY A 74 12.76 15.02 -0.82
CA GLY A 74 14.00 14.45 -1.38
C GLY A 74 15.00 13.98 -0.32
N LEU A 75 14.69 14.14 0.97
CA LEU A 75 15.44 13.53 2.05
C LEU A 75 15.05 12.06 2.13
N LYS A 76 15.79 11.22 1.41
CA LYS A 76 15.82 9.79 1.71
C LYS A 76 16.36 9.65 3.14
N ALA A 77 15.52 9.19 4.06
CA ALA A 77 16.00 8.76 5.36
C ALA A 77 17.00 7.62 5.11
N GLY A 78 18.28 7.89 5.40
CA GLY A 78 19.36 6.92 5.33
C GLY A 78 19.23 5.84 6.39
#